data_AF-A0A950AI19-F1
#
_entry.id   AF-A0A950AI19-F1
#
_cell.length_a   1.000
_cell.length_b   1.000
_cell.length_c   1.000
_cell.angle_alpha   90.00
_cell.angle_beta   90.00
_cell.angle_gamma   90.00
#
_symmetry.space_group_name_H-M   'P 1'
#
loop_
_entity.id
_entity.type
_entity.pdbx_description
1 polymer ?
#
loop_
_entity_poly.entity_id
_entity_poly.type
_entity_poly.pdbx_seq_one_letter_code
_entity_poly.pdbx_strand_id
1 'polypeptide(L)'
;RPRSFEPVPSPAEQNAARLKWGALGASLEKGEAVEFRFTADDLNAWFFADGKNADLVNHLRFRTIDDWIVAEVSVPLRFMADVPMLPSFKNRFFNGKIAARLSIEKNELKVSGLDIEGNDRRLPWLFTGQGYRNTAQQTIEQAIRSRLPEGDVILSRLDAFRVENGEIILRFRGAGATASVAHPDKALGPRNVGSCEPSVA
;
A
#
# COMPACT_ATOMS: atom_id res chain seq x y z
N ARG A 1 -21.21 8.50 -16.76
CA ARG A 1 -20.73 7.63 -17.87
C ARG A 1 -19.61 6.76 -17.30
N PRO A 2 -19.40 5.53 -17.80
CA PRO A 2 -18.26 4.72 -17.38
C PRO A 2 -16.97 5.47 -17.67
N ARG A 3 -15.99 5.36 -16.77
CA ARG A 3 -14.62 5.78 -17.08
C ARG A 3 -13.99 4.67 -17.91
N SER A 4 -13.36 5.03 -19.01
CA SER A 4 -12.53 4.10 -19.78
C SER A 4 -11.13 4.08 -19.16
N PHE A 5 -10.60 2.88 -18.97
CA PHE A 5 -9.20 2.69 -18.58
C PHE A 5 -8.37 2.35 -19.80
N GLU A 6 -7.06 2.55 -19.67
CA GLU A 6 -6.09 2.08 -20.67
C GLU A 6 -6.20 0.57 -20.90
N PRO A 7 -5.76 0.06 -22.06
CA PRO A 7 -5.84 -1.35 -22.39
C PRO A 7 -5.27 -2.25 -21.30
N VAL A 8 -5.80 -3.47 -21.20
CA VAL A 8 -5.22 -4.51 -20.34
C VAL A 8 -3.73 -4.65 -20.66
N PRO A 9 -2.83 -4.77 -19.66
CA PRO A 9 -1.42 -4.99 -19.93
C PRO A 9 -1.28 -6.23 -20.82
N SER A 10 -0.44 -6.15 -21.85
CA SER A 10 -0.19 -7.21 -22.81
C SER A 10 0.35 -8.47 -22.13
N PRO A 11 0.23 -9.66 -22.75
CA PRO A 11 0.82 -10.88 -22.19
C PRO A 11 2.32 -10.77 -21.92
N ALA A 12 3.05 -9.97 -22.72
CA ALA A 12 4.46 -9.71 -22.52
C ALA A 12 4.72 -8.90 -21.23
N GLU A 13 3.94 -7.84 -20.98
CA GLU A 13 4.02 -7.04 -19.75
C GLU A 13 3.62 -7.84 -18.52
N GLN A 14 2.56 -8.66 -18.61
CA GLN A 14 2.15 -9.56 -17.54
C GLN A 14 3.24 -10.58 -17.21
N ASN A 15 3.89 -11.16 -18.23
CA ASN A 15 5.00 -12.09 -18.02
C ASN A 15 6.23 -11.40 -17.41
N ALA A 16 6.56 -10.18 -17.86
CA ALA A 16 7.64 -9.40 -17.30
C ALA A 16 7.39 -9.08 -15.81
N ALA A 17 6.19 -8.64 -15.47
CA ALA A 17 5.78 -8.42 -14.08
C ALA A 17 5.89 -9.71 -13.27
N ARG A 18 5.37 -10.84 -13.77
CA ARG A 18 5.48 -12.14 -13.09
C ARG A 18 6.92 -12.54 -12.78
N LEU A 19 7.83 -12.38 -13.74
CA LEU A 19 9.26 -12.67 -13.53
C LEU A 19 9.87 -11.73 -12.48
N LYS A 20 9.51 -10.45 -12.53
CA LYS A 20 9.98 -9.43 -11.58
C LYS A 20 9.52 -9.73 -10.15
N TRP A 21 8.24 -10.05 -9.95
CA TRP A 21 7.70 -10.46 -8.66
C TRP A 21 8.23 -11.82 -8.19
N GLY A 22 8.45 -12.77 -9.12
CA GLY A 22 9.07 -14.07 -8.81
C GLY A 22 10.53 -13.93 -8.35
N ALA A 23 11.30 -13.00 -8.93
CA ALA A 23 12.65 -12.70 -8.49
C ALA A 23 12.68 -12.12 -7.07
N LEU A 24 11.72 -11.25 -6.74
CA LEU A 24 11.54 -10.77 -5.36
C LEU A 24 11.26 -11.94 -4.40
N GLY A 25 10.30 -12.80 -4.72
CA GLY A 25 9.98 -13.99 -3.93
C GLY A 25 11.22 -14.85 -3.67
N ALA A 26 11.98 -15.17 -4.71
CA ALA A 26 13.21 -15.97 -4.59
C ALA A 26 14.29 -15.30 -3.70
N SER A 27 14.46 -13.98 -3.77
CA SER A 27 15.37 -13.26 -2.86
C SER A 27 14.86 -13.28 -1.41
N LEU A 28 13.54 -13.16 -1.20
CA LEU A 28 12.95 -13.26 0.12
C LEU A 28 13.11 -14.67 0.69
N GLU A 29 12.88 -15.72 -0.07
CA GLU A 29 13.09 -17.11 0.36
C GLU A 29 14.54 -17.38 0.80
N LYS A 30 15.52 -16.80 0.10
CA LYS A 30 16.94 -16.88 0.46
C LYS A 30 17.33 -16.05 1.70
N GLY A 31 16.41 -15.26 2.24
CA GLY A 31 16.70 -14.41 3.39
C GLY A 31 17.50 -13.15 3.04
N GLU A 32 17.54 -12.74 1.77
CA GLU A 32 18.32 -11.59 1.30
C GLU A 32 17.64 -10.26 1.64
N ALA A 33 18.44 -9.24 1.99
CA ALA A 33 17.96 -7.87 2.01
C ALA A 33 17.82 -7.38 0.56
N VAL A 34 16.68 -6.83 0.20
CA VAL A 34 16.38 -6.44 -1.18
C VAL A 34 15.57 -5.15 -1.23
N GLU A 35 15.95 -4.27 -2.16
CA GLU A 35 15.13 -3.12 -2.55
C GLU A 35 14.43 -3.46 -3.86
N PHE A 36 13.10 -3.42 -3.83
CA PHE A 36 12.24 -3.74 -4.95
C PHE A 36 11.52 -2.49 -5.43
N ARG A 37 11.72 -2.16 -6.71
CA ARG A 37 11.13 -0.98 -7.35
C ARG A 37 10.21 -1.41 -8.47
N PHE A 38 8.98 -0.90 -8.47
CA PHE A 38 8.00 -1.22 -9.49
C PHE A 38 7.05 -0.05 -9.74
N THR A 39 6.50 0.04 -10.94
CA THR A 39 5.56 1.11 -11.30
C THR A 39 4.11 0.69 -11.04
N ALA A 40 3.18 1.64 -11.18
CA ALA A 40 1.77 1.30 -11.21
C ALA A 40 1.42 0.34 -12.36
N ASP A 41 2.14 0.40 -13.49
CA ASP A 41 1.94 -0.49 -14.63
C ASP A 41 2.41 -1.91 -14.32
N ASP A 42 3.54 -2.07 -13.64
CA ASP A 42 3.98 -3.37 -13.12
C ASP A 42 2.93 -3.97 -12.16
N LEU A 43 2.33 -3.12 -11.31
CA LEU A 43 1.27 -3.54 -10.37
C LEU A 43 0.00 -3.96 -11.11
N ASN A 44 -0.43 -3.19 -12.11
CA ASN A 44 -1.57 -3.53 -12.97
C ASN A 44 -1.29 -4.84 -13.73
N ALA A 45 -0.10 -4.99 -14.33
CA ALA A 45 0.29 -6.17 -15.08
C ALA A 45 0.28 -7.42 -14.20
N TRP A 46 0.85 -7.34 -13.00
CA TRP A 46 0.81 -8.43 -12.02
C TRP A 46 -0.63 -8.74 -11.55
N PHE A 47 -1.40 -7.72 -11.19
CA PHE A 47 -2.74 -7.91 -10.62
C PHE A 47 -3.71 -8.58 -11.61
N PHE A 48 -3.57 -8.30 -12.91
CA PHE A 48 -4.43 -8.87 -13.96
C PHE A 48 -3.86 -10.13 -14.64
N ALA A 49 -2.63 -10.55 -14.33
CA ALA A 49 -1.94 -11.66 -15.02
C ALA A 49 -2.63 -13.02 -14.89
N ASP A 50 -3.10 -13.38 -13.70
CA ASP A 50 -3.54 -14.76 -13.40
C ASP A 50 -5.03 -15.02 -13.73
N GLY A 51 -5.70 -14.10 -14.42
CA GLY A 51 -7.12 -14.21 -14.79
C GLY A 51 -8.11 -14.15 -13.62
N LYS A 52 -7.66 -14.35 -12.38
CA LYS A 52 -8.47 -14.28 -11.15
C LYS A 52 -9.17 -12.93 -10.96
N ASN A 53 -8.60 -11.86 -11.51
CA ASN A 53 -9.14 -10.50 -11.45
C ASN A 53 -9.55 -9.98 -12.84
N ALA A 54 -9.72 -10.86 -13.84
CA ALA A 54 -10.04 -10.45 -15.21
C ALA A 54 -11.38 -9.72 -15.32
N ASP A 55 -12.32 -10.02 -14.44
CA ASP A 55 -13.61 -9.33 -14.31
C ASP A 55 -13.45 -7.86 -13.88
N LEU A 56 -12.39 -7.53 -13.13
CA LEU A 56 -12.11 -6.18 -12.66
C LEU A 56 -11.40 -5.31 -13.69
N VAL A 57 -10.97 -5.86 -14.82
CA VAL A 57 -10.06 -5.19 -15.76
C VAL A 57 -10.65 -3.92 -16.39
N ASN A 58 -11.97 -3.89 -16.56
CA ASN A 58 -12.70 -2.73 -17.08
C ASN A 58 -13.15 -1.77 -15.98
N HIS A 59 -12.85 -2.09 -14.72
CA HIS A 59 -13.45 -1.45 -13.54
C HIS A 59 -12.42 -0.90 -12.56
N LEU A 60 -11.16 -1.30 -12.66
CA LEU A 60 -10.12 -0.95 -11.71
C LEU A 60 -8.82 -0.61 -12.43
N ARG A 61 -8.15 0.46 -11.99
CA ARG A 61 -6.78 0.72 -12.38
C ARG A 61 -5.96 1.32 -11.25
N PHE A 62 -4.74 0.81 -11.07
CA PHE A 62 -3.77 1.37 -10.16
C PHE A 62 -2.98 2.47 -10.85
N ARG A 63 -2.69 3.54 -10.12
CA ARG A 63 -1.86 4.68 -10.51
C ARG A 63 -1.03 5.14 -9.32
N THR A 64 0.04 5.87 -9.60
CA THR A 64 0.79 6.65 -8.62
C THR A 64 0.55 8.13 -8.89
N ILE A 65 0.24 8.90 -7.85
CA ILE A 65 0.07 10.36 -7.93
C ILE A 65 0.84 10.97 -6.77
N ASP A 66 1.86 11.77 -7.07
CA ASP A 66 2.82 12.25 -6.07
C ASP A 66 3.39 11.08 -5.25
N ASP A 67 3.13 11.05 -3.94
CA ASP A 67 3.52 10.00 -3.02
C ASP A 67 2.36 9.04 -2.64
N TRP A 68 1.29 9.01 -3.44
CA TRP A 68 0.10 8.18 -3.22
C TRP A 68 0.01 7.02 -4.20
N ILE A 69 -0.52 5.91 -3.70
CA ILE A 69 -1.06 4.84 -4.53
C ILE A 69 -2.55 5.06 -4.69
N VAL A 70 -3.02 5.10 -5.92
CA VAL A 70 -4.40 5.41 -6.26
C VAL A 70 -5.01 4.24 -7.01
N ALA A 71 -6.09 3.68 -6.47
CA ALA A 71 -6.99 2.76 -7.16
C ALA A 71 -8.16 3.56 -7.74
N GLU A 72 -8.19 3.75 -9.05
CA GLU A 72 -9.34 4.30 -9.76
C GLU A 72 -10.37 3.20 -10.02
N VAL A 73 -11.63 3.45 -9.64
CA VAL A 73 -12.71 2.47 -9.73
C VAL A 73 -13.83 3.02 -10.60
N SER A 74 -14.35 2.23 -11.53
CA SER A 74 -15.55 2.54 -12.32
C SER A 74 -16.45 1.32 -12.39
N VAL A 75 -17.43 1.22 -11.49
CA VAL A 75 -18.33 0.07 -11.38
C VAL A 75 -19.78 0.44 -11.69
N PRO A 76 -20.51 -0.40 -12.42
CA PRO A 76 -21.93 -0.17 -12.64
C PRO A 76 -22.73 -0.41 -11.35
N LEU A 77 -23.64 0.50 -11.00
CA LEU A 77 -24.49 0.40 -9.80
C LEU A 77 -25.70 -0.52 -9.99
N ARG A 78 -25.53 -1.61 -10.74
CA ARG A 78 -26.63 -2.53 -11.11
C ARG A 78 -27.28 -3.17 -9.90
N PHE A 79 -26.53 -3.45 -8.84
CA PHE A 79 -27.06 -4.02 -7.59
C PHE A 79 -28.11 -3.11 -6.91
N MET A 80 -28.07 -1.79 -7.13
CA MET A 80 -29.11 -0.90 -6.61
C MET A 80 -30.38 -0.87 -7.48
N ALA A 81 -30.29 -1.35 -8.72
CA ALA A 81 -31.45 -1.46 -9.60
C ALA A 81 -32.38 -2.63 -9.19
N ASP A 82 -31.88 -3.59 -8.41
CA ASP A 82 -32.68 -4.68 -7.83
C ASP A 82 -33.48 -4.23 -6.60
N VAL A 83 -33.25 -3.00 -6.12
CA VAL A 83 -34.07 -2.37 -5.08
C VAL A 83 -35.35 -1.84 -5.73
N PRO A 84 -36.56 -2.31 -5.33
CA PRO A 84 -37.83 -2.02 -6.01
C PRO A 84 -38.17 -0.53 -6.21
N MET A 85 -37.53 0.37 -5.44
CA MET A 85 -37.76 1.83 -5.50
C MET A 85 -36.72 2.61 -6.32
N LEU A 86 -35.67 1.97 -6.88
CA LEU A 86 -34.54 2.65 -7.52
C LEU A 86 -34.20 2.19 -8.96
N PRO A 87 -35.19 2.03 -9.87
CA PRO A 87 -34.93 1.56 -11.25
C PRO A 87 -34.06 2.53 -12.08
N SER A 88 -33.96 3.80 -11.68
CA SER A 88 -33.13 4.83 -12.32
C SER A 88 -31.62 4.59 -12.18
N PHE A 89 -31.19 3.61 -11.38
CA PHE A 89 -29.78 3.28 -11.17
C PHE A 89 -29.20 2.27 -12.16
N LYS A 90 -30.04 1.64 -13.00
CA LYS A 90 -29.62 0.60 -13.97
C LYS A 90 -28.54 1.06 -14.96
N ASN A 91 -28.49 2.36 -15.25
CA ASN A 91 -27.51 2.99 -16.15
C ASN A 91 -26.53 3.93 -15.42
N ARG A 92 -26.48 3.90 -14.08
CA ARG A 92 -25.58 4.72 -13.27
C ARG A 92 -24.30 3.96 -12.97
N PHE A 93 -23.20 4.70 -12.90
CA PHE A 93 -21.87 4.19 -12.56
C PHE A 93 -21.38 4.93 -11.32
N PHE A 94 -20.70 4.20 -10.45
CA PHE A 94 -19.85 4.80 -9.44
C PHE A 94 -18.47 4.96 -10.05
N ASN A 95 -18.03 6.20 -10.20
CA ASN A 95 -16.66 6.53 -10.57
C ASN A 95 -15.97 7.03 -9.32
N GLY A 96 -14.96 6.33 -8.83
CA GLY A 96 -14.27 6.73 -7.63
C GLY A 96 -12.76 6.59 -7.73
N LYS A 97 -12.09 7.14 -6.73
CA LYS A 97 -10.66 6.99 -6.49
C LYS A 97 -10.47 6.63 -5.03
N ILE A 98 -9.65 5.64 -4.76
CA ILE A 98 -9.18 5.32 -3.41
C ILE A 98 -7.68 5.56 -3.44
N ALA A 99 -7.24 6.62 -2.76
CA ALA A 99 -5.84 6.97 -2.63
C ALA A 99 -5.37 6.59 -1.22
N ALA A 100 -4.27 5.84 -1.13
CA ALA A 100 -3.64 5.48 0.13
C ALA A 100 -2.16 5.90 0.13
N ARG A 101 -1.72 6.43 1.27
CA ARG A 101 -0.32 6.63 1.61
C ARG A 101 0.05 5.61 2.68
N LEU A 102 1.08 4.84 2.39
CA LEU A 102 1.56 3.77 3.25
C LEU A 102 2.92 4.14 3.83
N SER A 103 3.14 3.82 5.09
CA SER A 103 4.41 3.98 5.80
C SER A 103 4.71 2.73 6.62
N ILE A 104 5.97 2.55 7.00
CA ILE A 104 6.37 1.52 7.97
C ILE A 104 6.69 2.22 9.29
N GLU A 105 5.97 1.86 10.34
CA GLU A 105 6.21 2.36 11.70
C GLU A 105 6.34 1.19 12.65
N LYS A 106 7.47 1.13 13.38
CA LYS A 106 7.76 0.03 14.32
C LYS A 106 7.63 -1.38 13.70
N ASN A 107 8.04 -1.53 12.44
CA ASN A 107 7.92 -2.76 11.64
C ASN A 107 6.48 -3.16 11.28
N GLU A 108 5.53 -2.25 11.38
CA GLU A 108 4.16 -2.48 10.96
C GLU A 108 3.82 -1.57 9.78
N LEU A 109 3.10 -2.12 8.81
CA LEU A 109 2.51 -1.34 7.73
C LEU A 109 1.43 -0.43 8.31
N LYS A 110 1.53 0.88 8.09
CA LYS A 110 0.56 1.88 8.51
C LYS A 110 -0.03 2.60 7.31
N VAL A 111 -1.32 2.89 7.40
CA VAL A 111 -2.00 3.82 6.49
C VAL A 111 -1.87 5.22 7.07
N SER A 112 -0.88 5.98 6.59
CA SER A 112 -0.62 7.37 7.04
C SER A 112 -1.58 8.37 6.40
N GLY A 113 -2.14 8.04 5.24
CA GLY A 113 -3.15 8.82 4.55
C GLY A 113 -4.14 7.92 3.81
N LEU A 114 -5.42 8.28 3.85
CA LEU A 114 -6.46 7.64 3.05
C LEU A 114 -7.40 8.73 2.55
N ASP A 115 -7.63 8.77 1.24
CA ASP A 115 -8.57 9.67 0.60
C ASP A 115 -9.45 8.90 -0.37
N ILE A 116 -10.73 9.21 -0.38
CA ILE A 116 -11.71 8.54 -1.22
C ILE A 116 -12.58 9.59 -1.89
N GLU A 117 -12.64 9.50 -3.20
CA GLU A 117 -13.44 10.34 -4.07
C GLU A 117 -14.51 9.46 -4.74
N GLY A 118 -15.73 9.96 -4.82
CA GLY A 118 -16.83 9.33 -5.55
C GLY A 118 -17.59 10.37 -6.35
N ASN A 119 -17.71 10.13 -7.65
CA ASN A 119 -18.33 11.02 -8.64
C ASN A 119 -17.79 12.46 -8.54
N ASP A 120 -16.46 12.58 -8.53
CA ASP A 120 -15.70 13.84 -8.45
C ASP A 120 -15.95 14.66 -7.17
N ARG A 121 -16.47 14.01 -6.12
CA ARG A 121 -16.64 14.59 -4.78
C ARG A 121 -15.84 13.80 -3.78
N ARG A 122 -15.02 14.48 -2.97
CA ARG A 122 -14.39 13.85 -1.82
C ARG A 122 -15.46 13.37 -0.86
N LEU A 123 -15.30 12.16 -0.35
CA LEU A 123 -16.20 11.54 0.62
C LEU A 123 -15.50 11.39 1.97
N PRO A 124 -15.01 12.48 2.59
CA PRO A 124 -14.21 12.39 3.80
C PRO A 124 -15.00 11.81 4.97
N TRP A 125 -16.33 12.03 5.00
CA TRP A 125 -17.25 11.54 6.04
C TRP A 125 -17.31 10.02 6.15
N LEU A 126 -16.95 9.28 5.09
CA LEU A 126 -16.88 7.83 5.16
C LEU A 126 -15.66 7.36 5.99
N PHE A 127 -14.62 8.20 6.17
CA PHE A 127 -13.29 7.74 6.60
C PHE A 127 -12.59 8.68 7.60
N THR A 128 -13.31 9.58 8.27
CA THR A 128 -12.75 10.53 9.25
C THR A 128 -12.32 9.89 10.58
N GLY A 129 -12.70 8.64 10.85
CA GLY A 129 -12.42 7.96 12.12
C GLY A 129 -11.16 7.09 12.12
N GLN A 130 -10.41 7.10 13.22
CA GLN A 130 -9.24 6.21 13.45
C GLN A 130 -9.59 4.73 13.27
N GLY A 131 -10.81 4.32 13.64
CA GLY A 131 -11.29 2.95 13.45
C GLY A 131 -11.28 2.50 11.98
N TYR A 132 -11.61 3.40 11.05
CA TYR A 132 -11.60 3.06 9.63
C TYR A 132 -10.18 2.90 9.08
N ARG A 133 -9.23 3.76 9.51
CA ARG A 133 -7.83 3.61 9.13
C ARG A 133 -7.27 2.24 9.55
N ASN A 134 -7.65 1.78 10.74
CA ASN A 134 -7.30 0.44 11.22
C ASN A 134 -7.94 -0.65 10.35
N THR A 135 -9.22 -0.52 9.97
CA THR A 135 -9.88 -1.46 9.06
C THR A 135 -9.22 -1.50 7.67
N ALA A 136 -8.87 -0.33 7.12
CA ALA A 136 -8.16 -0.24 5.85
C ALA A 136 -6.78 -0.90 5.92
N GLN A 137 -6.02 -0.63 6.99
CA GLN A 137 -4.73 -1.27 7.25
C GLN A 137 -4.88 -2.80 7.33
N GLN A 138 -5.82 -3.31 8.15
CA GLN A 138 -6.09 -4.75 8.28
C GLN A 138 -6.49 -5.39 6.95
N THR A 139 -7.29 -4.68 6.14
CA THR A 139 -7.71 -5.17 4.82
C THR A 139 -6.51 -5.28 3.87
N ILE A 140 -5.61 -4.30 3.88
CA ILE A 140 -4.39 -4.32 3.07
C ILE A 140 -3.45 -5.44 3.53
N GLU A 141 -3.22 -5.57 4.83
CA GLU A 141 -2.41 -6.67 5.39
C GLU A 141 -3.00 -8.04 5.05
N GLN A 142 -4.31 -8.20 5.19
CA GLN A 142 -4.99 -9.44 4.84
C GLN A 142 -4.91 -9.73 3.34
N ALA A 143 -5.03 -8.71 2.49
CA ALA A 143 -4.84 -8.85 1.05
C ALA A 143 -3.42 -9.30 0.71
N ILE A 144 -2.39 -8.72 1.37
CA ILE A 144 -1.00 -9.15 1.21
C ILE A 144 -0.84 -10.61 1.62
N ARG A 145 -1.30 -11.01 2.81
CA ARG A 145 -1.20 -12.40 3.30
C ARG A 145 -1.89 -13.41 2.39
N SER A 146 -3.08 -13.07 1.89
CA SER A 146 -3.93 -14.02 1.15
C SER A 146 -3.65 -14.05 -0.35
N ARG A 147 -3.07 -12.99 -0.92
CA ARG A 147 -2.89 -12.87 -2.37
C ARG A 147 -1.45 -12.87 -2.85
N LEU A 148 -0.48 -12.50 -2.00
CA LEU A 148 0.92 -12.58 -2.37
C LEU A 148 1.52 -13.92 -1.93
N PRO A 149 2.30 -14.58 -2.81
CA PRO A 149 3.27 -15.56 -2.37
C PRO A 149 4.12 -14.95 -1.25
N GLU A 150 4.43 -15.74 -0.23
CA GLU A 150 5.22 -15.32 0.93
C GLU A 150 4.66 -14.07 1.69
N GLY A 151 3.34 -13.81 1.65
CA GLY A 151 2.73 -12.60 2.22
C GLY A 151 3.10 -12.29 3.68
N ASP A 152 3.23 -13.30 4.55
CA ASP A 152 3.69 -13.11 5.93
C ASP A 152 5.18 -12.72 6.02
N VAL A 153 6.01 -13.28 5.13
CA VAL A 153 7.44 -12.93 5.03
C VAL A 153 7.60 -11.50 4.51
N ILE A 154 6.78 -11.11 3.53
CA ILE A 154 6.70 -9.75 3.02
C ILE A 154 6.38 -8.79 4.17
N LEU A 155 5.31 -9.00 4.92
CA LEU A 155 4.91 -8.10 6.00
C LEU A 155 5.94 -8.03 7.13
N SER A 156 6.50 -9.17 7.55
CA SER A 156 7.46 -9.20 8.67
C SER A 156 8.81 -8.56 8.34
N ARG A 157 9.23 -8.60 7.06
CA ARG A 157 10.55 -8.12 6.64
C ARG A 157 10.51 -6.76 5.97
N LEU A 158 9.33 -6.27 5.60
CA LEU A 158 9.16 -4.93 5.06
C LEU A 158 9.66 -3.88 6.07
N ASP A 159 10.52 -3.01 5.60
CA ASP A 159 11.26 -2.01 6.38
C ASP A 159 11.01 -0.59 5.87
N ALA A 160 10.78 -0.45 4.57
CA ALA A 160 10.31 0.79 3.99
C ALA A 160 9.27 0.54 2.90
N PHE A 161 8.30 1.44 2.84
CA PHE A 161 7.34 1.58 1.76
C PHE A 161 7.33 3.06 1.37
N ARG A 162 7.63 3.38 0.12
CA ARG A 162 7.60 4.76 -0.40
C ARG A 162 7.11 4.80 -1.83
N VAL A 163 6.54 5.93 -2.21
CA VAL A 163 6.22 6.24 -3.60
C VAL A 163 7.02 7.49 -3.97
N GLU A 164 7.92 7.37 -4.94
CA GLU A 164 8.83 8.43 -5.35
C GLU A 164 8.99 8.39 -6.87
N ASN A 165 8.88 9.54 -7.54
CA ASN A 165 9.04 9.66 -9.00
C ASN A 165 8.16 8.69 -9.82
N GLY A 166 6.95 8.39 -9.34
CA GLY A 166 6.01 7.46 -9.98
C GLY A 166 6.31 5.98 -9.73
N GLU A 167 7.41 5.65 -9.05
CA GLU A 167 7.76 4.29 -8.63
C GLU A 167 7.30 4.01 -7.20
N ILE A 168 6.90 2.76 -6.96
CA ILE A 168 6.67 2.19 -5.64
C ILE A 168 7.94 1.46 -5.24
N ILE A 169 8.53 1.87 -4.12
CA ILE A 169 9.80 1.38 -3.60
C ILE A 169 9.53 0.64 -2.29
N LEU A 170 9.84 -0.65 -2.27
CA LEU A 170 9.78 -1.50 -1.09
C LEU A 170 11.19 -1.90 -0.68
N ARG A 171 11.51 -1.76 0.60
CA ARG A 171 12.77 -2.28 1.15
C ARG A 171 12.48 -3.40 2.13
N PHE A 172 13.16 -4.52 1.94
CA PHE A 172 13.06 -5.69 2.79
C PHE A 172 14.38 -5.95 3.50
N ARG A 173 14.29 -6.26 4.79
CA ARG A 173 15.43 -6.67 5.63
C ARG A 173 15.80 -8.12 5.35
N GLY A 174 17.05 -8.49 5.59
CA GLY A 174 17.48 -9.90 5.58
C GLY A 174 16.88 -10.71 6.73
N ALA A 175 16.81 -12.04 6.61
CA ALA A 175 16.19 -12.92 7.62
C ALA A 175 16.87 -12.87 9.00
N GLY A 176 18.14 -12.41 9.07
CA GLY A 176 18.90 -12.25 10.31
C GLY A 176 18.94 -10.81 10.87
N ALA A 177 18.32 -9.84 10.19
CA ALA A 177 18.31 -8.46 10.66
C ALA A 177 17.18 -8.28 11.68
N THR A 178 17.51 -8.37 12.97
CA THR A 178 16.62 -7.91 14.03
C THR A 178 16.26 -6.44 13.80
N ALA A 179 15.03 -6.06 14.16
CA ALA A 179 14.57 -4.69 14.03
C ALA A 179 15.54 -3.74 14.75
N SER A 180 16.33 -3.01 13.98
CA SER A 180 17.15 -1.91 14.49
C SER A 180 16.18 -0.84 14.97
N VAL A 181 15.93 -0.83 16.28
CA VAL A 181 15.43 0.35 16.96
C VAL A 181 16.56 1.36 16.87
N ALA A 182 16.53 2.19 15.83
CA ALA A 182 17.34 3.40 15.77
C ALA A 182 16.89 4.30 16.93
N HIS A 183 17.52 4.12 18.08
CA HIS A 183 17.59 5.13 19.13
C HIS A 183 18.37 6.30 18.55
N PRO A 184 17.84 7.54 18.54
CA PRO A 184 18.69 8.69 18.30
C PRO A 184 19.72 8.75 19.43
N ASP A 185 20.99 8.67 19.05
CA ASP A 185 22.14 8.97 19.89
C ASP A 185 21.88 10.24 20.71
N LYS A 186 21.57 10.07 22.00
CA LYS A 186 21.87 11.07 23.01
C LYS A 186 23.35 10.90 23.36
N ALA A 187 24.21 11.38 22.48
CA ALA A 187 25.58 11.70 22.84
C ALA A 187 25.57 13.00 23.65
N LEU A 188 25.58 12.90 24.98
CA LEU A 188 26.18 13.90 25.87
C LEU A 188 26.49 13.23 27.20
N GLY A 189 27.79 13.01 27.41
CA GLY A 189 28.37 12.17 28.47
C GLY A 189 28.19 12.70 29.89
N PRO A 190 28.67 11.91 30.88
CA PRO A 190 28.50 12.23 32.29
C PRO A 190 29.47 13.35 32.69
N ARG A 191 28.93 14.52 33.07
CA ARG A 191 29.66 15.45 33.94
C ARG A 191 29.42 15.03 35.39
N ASN A 192 30.30 14.16 35.86
CA ASN A 192 30.59 14.02 37.28
C ASN A 192 31.21 15.33 37.75
N VAL A 193 30.51 16.08 38.59
CA VAL A 193 31.14 17.09 39.45
C VAL A 193 30.66 16.78 40.86
N GLY A 194 31.54 16.15 41.63
CA GLY A 194 31.31 15.77 43.01
C GLY A 194 31.15 17.01 43.89
N SER A 195 30.16 16.94 44.76
CA SER A 195 29.99 17.80 45.92
C SER A 195 31.01 17.42 47.00
N CYS A 196 31.76 18.38 47.51
CA CYS A 196 32.27 18.39 48.88
C CYS A 196 32.09 19.82 49.43
N GLU A 197 31.26 19.93 50.47
CA GLU A 197 31.07 21.08 51.37
C GLU A 197 32.34 21.32 52.26
N PRO A 198 32.25 22.09 53.37
CA PRO A 198 32.31 23.55 53.50
C PRO A 198 33.49 23.98 54.42
N SER A 199 33.67 25.27 54.71
CA SER A 199 34.07 25.82 56.04
C SER A 199 34.82 27.15 55.97
N VAL A 200 34.18 28.18 56.54
CA VAL A 200 34.67 29.22 57.46
C VAL A 200 36.19 29.47 57.56
N ALA A 201 36.60 30.71 57.23
CA ALA A 201 37.34 31.65 58.10
C ALA A 201 37.26 33.06 57.52
#